data_AF-A0A7M3W3V6-F1
#
_entry.id   AF-A0A7M3W3V6-F1
#
_cell.length_a   1.000
_cell.length_b   1.000
_cell.length_c   1.000
_cell.angle_alpha   90.00
_cell.angle_beta   90.00
_cell.angle_gamma   90.00
#
_symmetry.space_group_name_H-M   'P 1'
#
loop_
_entity.id
_entity.type
_entity.pdbx_description
1 polymer ?
#
loop_
_entity_poly.entity_id
_entity_poly.type
_entity_poly.pdbx_seq_one_letter_code
_entity_poly.pdbx_strand_id
1 'polypeptide(L)'
;MTQASTAIPADVRERIIAAAADLFEQSGRQTMPTVDAVRRAARVDMNAASAVMKEWRRAQTAQAAPVAVAVPESVQQASSAAVATIWQQAQELANESLRSAQAAWETERAEQDAMRQELAEAFERQAGELEAAGAALAAEKAAAEKQAQELADVRQQLAEAVSRADKADARIAEIEHRAADLRGELDRAHADADRLRTENTEARQKAAAEIEAAHAATEAARAELVKVQAKAEAAEQGHAEQRKQAATEAHRAAERLTKTQGERDDATKTAAEAREHAAGLAGQLKAMQEQNAALLAAIKPQGEPKPKKTPPAKA
;
A
#
# COMPACT_ATOMS: atom_id res chain seq x y z
N MET A 1 74.97 79.37 -108.27
CA MET A 1 75.43 80.36 -107.27
C MET A 1 74.22 80.86 -106.50
N THR A 2 74.33 80.99 -105.18
CA THR A 2 73.25 81.41 -104.29
C THR A 2 73.01 82.93 -104.35
N GLN A 3 71.94 83.37 -105.01
CA GLN A 3 71.36 84.67 -104.70
C GLN A 3 70.56 84.54 -103.41
N ALA A 4 71.22 84.81 -102.28
CA ALA A 4 70.51 84.95 -101.01
C ALA A 4 69.52 86.13 -101.12
N SER A 5 68.27 85.91 -100.74
CA SER A 5 67.30 87.00 -100.59
C SER A 5 67.78 87.90 -99.45
N THR A 6 68.28 89.10 -99.78
CA THR A 6 68.82 90.05 -98.81
C THR A 6 67.69 90.68 -98.00
N ALA A 7 67.13 89.91 -97.08
CA ALA A 7 66.14 90.38 -96.12
C ALA A 7 66.74 91.56 -95.32
N ILE A 8 66.14 92.73 -95.48
CA ILE A 8 66.63 93.97 -94.87
C ILE A 8 66.54 93.80 -93.34
N PRO A 9 67.67 93.91 -92.59
CA PRO A 9 67.67 93.73 -91.14
C PRO A 9 66.66 94.63 -90.43
N ALA A 10 66.13 94.15 -89.30
CA ALA A 10 65.07 94.87 -88.57
C ALA A 10 65.53 96.26 -88.11
N ASP A 11 66.77 96.40 -87.63
CA ASP A 11 67.37 97.68 -87.23
C ASP A 11 67.58 98.64 -88.42
N VAL A 12 67.92 98.11 -89.60
CA VAL A 12 68.08 98.88 -90.84
C VAL A 12 66.72 99.41 -91.27
N ARG A 13 65.70 98.54 -91.26
CA ARG A 13 64.30 98.87 -91.56
C ARG A 13 63.74 99.91 -90.59
N GLU A 14 63.97 99.74 -89.29
CA GLU A 14 63.53 100.66 -88.24
C GLU A 14 64.19 102.03 -88.37
N ARG A 15 65.52 102.09 -88.57
CA ARG A 15 66.25 103.35 -88.84
C ARG A 15 65.74 104.06 -90.10
N ILE A 16 65.38 103.33 -91.16
CA ILE A 16 64.79 103.92 -92.37
C ILE A 16 63.39 104.49 -92.08
N ILE A 17 62.55 103.77 -91.33
CA ILE A 17 61.20 104.24 -90.96
C ILE A 17 61.27 105.46 -90.04
N ALA A 18 62.15 105.46 -89.04
CA ALA A 18 62.38 106.61 -88.16
C ALA A 18 62.87 107.82 -88.95
N ALA A 19 63.93 107.68 -89.75
CA ALA A 19 64.44 108.78 -90.58
C ALA A 19 63.42 109.27 -91.62
N ALA A 20 62.54 108.40 -92.13
CA ALA A 20 61.44 108.78 -93.02
C ALA A 20 60.36 109.58 -92.27
N ALA A 21 60.00 109.15 -91.05
CA ALA A 21 59.08 109.89 -90.20
C ALA A 21 59.65 111.27 -89.84
N ASP A 22 60.88 111.33 -89.30
CA ASP A 22 61.54 112.58 -88.89
C ASP A 22 61.62 113.59 -90.04
N LEU A 23 62.02 113.17 -91.24
CA LEU A 23 62.10 114.04 -92.42
C LEU A 23 60.70 114.45 -92.94
N PHE A 24 59.67 113.63 -92.70
CA PHE A 24 58.29 113.98 -93.06
C PHE A 24 57.68 114.96 -92.06
N GLU A 25 57.93 114.81 -90.76
CA GLU A 25 57.52 115.79 -89.73
C GLU A 25 58.25 117.13 -89.92
N GLN A 26 59.54 117.12 -90.27
CA GLN A 26 60.29 118.32 -90.64
C GLN A 26 59.71 119.04 -91.88
N SER A 27 58.96 118.32 -92.74
CA SER A 27 58.20 118.91 -93.87
C SER A 27 56.78 119.36 -93.49
N GLY A 28 56.41 119.32 -92.21
CA GLY A 28 55.04 119.54 -91.74
C GLY A 28 54.04 118.50 -92.25
N ARG A 29 54.52 117.28 -92.56
CA ARG A 29 53.79 116.20 -93.26
C ARG A 29 53.28 116.57 -94.67
N GLN A 30 53.80 117.64 -95.27
CA GLN A 30 53.33 118.10 -96.59
C GLN A 30 54.11 117.49 -97.75
N THR A 31 55.42 117.23 -97.58
CA THR A 31 56.29 116.76 -98.67
C THR A 31 56.88 115.39 -98.33
N MET A 32 56.49 114.37 -99.11
CA MET A 32 56.96 113.00 -98.89
C MET A 32 58.49 112.90 -99.10
N PRO A 33 59.28 112.44 -98.10
CA PRO A 33 60.73 112.50 -98.19
C PRO A 33 61.32 111.63 -99.32
N THR A 34 62.42 112.12 -99.89
CA THR A 34 63.11 111.43 -101.00
C THR A 34 63.95 110.26 -100.46
N VAL A 35 64.06 109.20 -101.26
CA VAL A 35 64.81 107.99 -100.85
C VAL A 35 66.27 108.31 -100.52
N ASP A 36 66.88 109.24 -101.25
CA ASP A 36 68.27 109.64 -100.99
C ASP A 36 68.44 110.42 -99.69
N ALA A 37 67.49 111.30 -99.32
CA ALA A 37 67.53 111.99 -98.04
C ALA A 37 67.44 111.00 -96.87
N VAL A 38 66.49 110.06 -96.94
CA VAL A 38 66.32 109.00 -95.92
C VAL A 38 67.53 108.07 -95.87
N ARG A 39 68.11 107.71 -97.04
CA ARG A 39 69.36 106.93 -97.14
C ARG A 39 70.53 107.61 -96.42
N ARG A 40 70.70 108.91 -96.63
CA ARG A 40 71.77 109.71 -95.99
C ARG A 40 71.53 109.87 -94.49
N ALA A 41 70.30 110.07 -94.05
CA ALA A 41 69.94 110.19 -92.64
C ALA A 41 70.12 108.86 -91.88
N ALA A 42 69.55 107.75 -92.37
CA ALA A 42 69.61 106.44 -91.72
C ALA A 42 70.99 105.74 -91.84
N ARG A 43 71.87 106.23 -92.73
CA ARG A 43 73.18 105.65 -93.08
C ARG A 43 73.06 104.18 -93.52
N VAL A 44 72.35 103.97 -94.62
CA VAL A 44 72.03 102.65 -95.20
C VAL A 44 72.38 102.58 -96.69
N ASP A 45 72.30 101.40 -97.30
CA ASP A 45 72.43 101.24 -98.75
C ASP A 45 71.16 101.71 -99.50
N MET A 46 71.27 101.84 -100.83
CA MET A 46 70.19 102.35 -101.68
C MET A 46 69.01 101.38 -101.83
N ASN A 47 69.25 100.06 -101.79
CA ASN A 47 68.20 99.07 -101.98
C ASN A 47 67.35 98.95 -100.71
N ALA A 48 67.97 98.91 -99.53
CA ALA A 48 67.27 98.93 -98.26
C ALA A 48 66.38 100.17 -98.12
N ALA A 49 66.95 101.37 -98.37
CA ALA A 49 66.20 102.62 -98.35
C ALA A 49 65.02 102.61 -99.35
N SER A 50 65.24 102.14 -100.58
CA SER A 50 64.20 102.14 -101.63
C SER A 50 63.02 101.23 -101.30
N ALA A 51 63.29 100.02 -100.79
CA ALA A 51 62.26 99.04 -100.49
C ALA A 51 61.39 99.49 -99.30
N VAL A 52 62.01 99.85 -98.17
CA VAL A 52 61.29 100.26 -96.97
C VAL A 52 60.54 101.57 -97.20
N MET A 53 61.08 102.52 -97.97
CA MET A 53 60.35 103.74 -98.36
C MET A 53 59.12 103.47 -99.25
N LYS A 54 59.14 102.41 -100.07
CA LYS A 54 57.97 102.02 -100.88
C LYS A 54 56.85 101.46 -100.00
N GLU A 55 57.20 100.65 -99.00
CA GLU A 55 56.26 100.10 -98.02
C GLU A 55 55.70 101.20 -97.10
N TRP A 56 56.56 102.07 -96.58
CA TRP A 56 56.19 103.17 -95.67
C TRP A 56 55.24 104.19 -96.34
N ARG A 57 55.51 104.60 -97.58
CA ARG A 57 54.56 105.44 -98.34
C ARG A 57 53.21 104.77 -98.57
N ARG A 58 53.19 103.44 -98.80
CA ARG A 58 51.94 102.69 -98.99
C ARG A 58 51.13 102.62 -97.69
N ALA A 59 51.78 102.53 -96.53
CA ALA A 59 51.10 102.61 -95.23
C ALA A 59 50.42 103.98 -95.05
N GLN A 60 51.14 105.08 -95.31
CA GLN A 60 50.59 106.44 -95.17
C GLN A 60 49.46 106.80 -96.16
N THR A 61 49.28 106.05 -97.25
CA THR A 61 48.19 106.28 -98.23
C THR A 61 47.03 105.28 -98.12
N ALA A 62 47.06 104.36 -97.15
CA ALA A 62 46.08 103.28 -97.02
C ALA A 62 44.96 103.54 -95.99
N GLN A 63 44.93 104.68 -95.30
CA GLN A 63 43.85 105.02 -94.36
C GLN A 63 42.59 105.51 -95.09
N ALA A 64 41.69 104.58 -95.42
CA ALA A 64 40.31 104.87 -95.76
C ALA A 64 39.43 104.79 -94.49
N ALA A 65 38.59 105.80 -94.26
CA ALA A 65 37.70 105.83 -93.09
C ALA A 65 36.48 104.90 -93.29
N PRO A 66 36.10 104.07 -92.31
CA PRO A 66 34.94 103.20 -92.42
C PRO A 66 33.63 103.99 -92.25
N VAL A 67 32.68 103.81 -93.18
CA VAL A 67 31.32 104.35 -93.06
C VAL A 67 30.47 103.38 -92.25
N ALA A 68 30.12 103.74 -91.02
CA ALA A 68 29.24 102.95 -90.17
C ALA A 68 27.78 103.08 -90.63
N VAL A 69 27.21 101.99 -91.17
CA VAL A 69 25.77 101.89 -91.39
C VAL A 69 25.11 101.48 -90.07
N ALA A 70 24.33 102.37 -89.48
CA ALA A 70 23.54 102.05 -88.29
C ALA A 70 22.44 101.03 -88.64
N VAL A 71 22.18 100.09 -87.72
CA VAL A 71 21.08 99.12 -87.86
C VAL A 71 19.75 99.88 -87.79
N PRO A 72 18.78 99.65 -88.71
CA PRO A 72 17.49 100.30 -88.66
C PRO A 72 16.74 100.00 -87.35
N GLU A 73 16.15 101.04 -86.76
CA GLU A 73 15.53 100.97 -85.42
C GLU A 73 14.46 99.86 -85.32
N SER A 74 13.66 99.65 -86.37
CA SER A 74 12.65 98.59 -86.43
C SER A 74 13.23 97.18 -86.28
N VAL A 75 14.44 96.93 -86.78
CA VAL A 75 15.14 95.64 -86.62
C VAL A 75 15.62 95.49 -85.18
N GLN A 76 16.14 96.57 -84.58
CA GLN A 76 16.62 96.56 -83.20
C GLN A 76 15.48 96.40 -82.19
N GLN A 77 14.34 97.06 -82.42
CA GLN A 77 13.09 96.87 -81.67
C GLN A 77 12.59 95.42 -81.81
N ALA A 78 12.51 94.89 -83.03
CA ALA A 78 12.06 93.51 -83.28
C ALA A 78 12.97 92.45 -82.61
N SER A 79 14.29 92.61 -82.67
CA SER A 79 15.21 91.71 -81.95
C SER A 79 15.07 91.82 -80.43
N SER A 80 14.83 93.02 -79.91
CA SER A 80 14.65 93.24 -78.46
C SER A 80 13.36 92.60 -77.97
N ALA A 81 12.27 92.72 -78.74
CA ALA A 81 11.00 92.05 -78.47
C ALA A 81 11.14 90.52 -78.53
N ALA A 82 11.81 89.98 -79.55
CA ALA A 82 12.04 88.54 -79.66
C ALA A 82 12.83 87.97 -78.47
N VAL A 83 13.89 88.66 -78.02
CA VAL A 83 14.65 88.28 -76.81
C VAL A 83 13.78 88.35 -75.56
N ALA A 84 12.93 89.38 -75.42
CA ALA A 84 12.01 89.48 -74.29
C ALA A 84 10.97 88.34 -74.28
N THR A 85 10.40 87.97 -75.43
CA THR A 85 9.48 86.81 -75.54
C THR A 85 10.19 85.49 -75.22
N ILE A 86 11.40 85.27 -75.73
CA ILE A 86 12.18 84.06 -75.43
C ILE A 86 12.52 83.99 -73.94
N TRP A 87 12.92 85.09 -73.32
CA TRP A 87 13.15 85.16 -71.87
C TRP A 87 11.88 84.85 -71.07
N GLN A 88 10.75 85.46 -71.43
CA GLN A 88 9.47 85.21 -70.77
C GLN A 88 9.07 83.73 -70.87
N GLN A 89 9.15 83.12 -72.06
CA GLN A 89 8.84 81.69 -72.25
C GLN A 89 9.80 80.78 -71.47
N ALA A 90 11.10 81.11 -71.41
CA ALA A 90 12.06 80.38 -70.59
C ALA A 90 11.76 80.50 -69.09
N GLN A 91 11.32 81.68 -68.62
CA GLN A 91 10.94 81.92 -67.24
C GLN A 91 9.61 81.23 -66.87
N GLU A 92 8.63 81.20 -67.78
CA GLU A 92 7.37 80.46 -67.62
C GLU A 92 7.62 78.95 -67.51
N LEU A 93 8.44 78.38 -68.42
CA LEU A 93 8.84 76.97 -68.38
C LEU A 93 9.65 76.62 -67.13
N ALA A 94 10.56 77.49 -66.68
CA ALA A 94 11.31 77.29 -65.45
C ALA A 94 10.41 77.33 -64.19
N ASN A 95 9.44 78.24 -64.16
CA ASN A 95 8.45 78.29 -63.07
C ASN A 95 7.49 77.11 -63.09
N GLU A 96 7.16 76.56 -64.26
CA GLU A 96 6.38 75.32 -64.39
C GLU A 96 7.18 74.08 -63.95
N SER A 97 8.44 73.94 -64.38
CA SER A 97 9.30 72.82 -63.95
C SER A 97 9.57 72.85 -62.44
N LEU A 98 9.75 74.04 -61.85
CA LEU A 98 9.88 74.20 -60.40
C LEU A 98 8.62 73.76 -59.65
N ARG A 99 7.43 74.20 -60.09
CA ARG A 99 6.14 73.80 -59.47
C ARG A 99 5.87 72.32 -59.63
N SER A 100 6.22 71.73 -60.78
CA SER A 100 6.13 70.29 -61.03
C SER A 100 7.05 69.49 -60.10
N ALA A 101 8.31 69.91 -59.95
CA ALA A 101 9.27 69.28 -59.03
C ALA A 101 8.87 69.44 -57.55
N GLN A 102 8.29 70.59 -57.16
CA GLN A 102 7.73 70.80 -55.83
C GLN A 102 6.56 69.87 -55.54
N ALA A 103 5.58 69.79 -56.46
CA ALA A 103 4.44 68.90 -56.30
C ALA A 103 4.87 67.42 -56.24
N ALA A 104 5.80 66.99 -57.09
CA ALA A 104 6.34 65.62 -57.06
C ALA A 104 7.06 65.30 -55.74
N TRP A 105 7.83 66.25 -55.19
CA TRP A 105 8.49 66.09 -53.89
C TRP A 105 7.49 66.08 -52.72
N GLU A 106 6.44 66.90 -52.78
CA GLU A 106 5.35 66.88 -51.79
C GLU A 106 4.56 65.56 -51.84
N THR A 107 4.32 65.00 -53.02
CA THR A 107 3.71 63.67 -53.21
C THR A 107 4.58 62.55 -52.64
N GLU A 108 5.84 62.43 -53.08
CA GLU A 108 6.79 61.43 -52.54
C GLU A 108 6.90 61.54 -51.02
N ARG A 109 6.98 62.76 -50.49
CA ARG A 109 7.03 62.97 -49.03
C ARG A 109 5.76 62.47 -48.34
N ALA A 110 4.58 62.75 -48.88
CA ALA A 110 3.32 62.28 -48.31
C ALA A 110 3.23 60.75 -48.34
N GLU A 111 3.68 60.10 -49.42
CA GLU A 111 3.76 58.64 -49.53
C GLU A 111 4.75 58.03 -48.55
N GLN A 112 5.93 58.64 -48.35
CA GLN A 112 6.92 58.21 -47.35
C GLN A 112 6.42 58.40 -45.91
N ASP A 113 5.77 59.52 -45.60
CA ASP A 113 5.21 59.78 -44.27
C ASP A 113 3.97 58.90 -43.98
N ALA A 114 3.19 58.51 -45.01
CA ALA A 114 2.13 57.49 -44.89
C ALA A 114 2.69 56.08 -44.67
N MET A 115 3.69 55.65 -45.47
CA MET A 115 4.33 54.33 -45.30
C MET A 115 4.97 54.17 -43.91
N ARG A 116 5.49 55.25 -43.32
CA ARG A 116 5.98 55.27 -41.94
C ARG A 116 4.87 55.06 -40.91
N GLN A 117 3.67 55.61 -41.14
CA GLN A 117 2.50 55.41 -40.29
C GLN A 117 1.99 53.97 -40.38
N GLU A 118 1.84 53.44 -41.60
CA GLU A 118 1.43 52.04 -41.82
C GLU A 118 2.39 51.04 -41.15
N LEU A 119 3.71 51.27 -41.25
CA LEU A 119 4.72 50.46 -40.58
C LEU A 119 4.65 50.59 -39.04
N ALA A 120 4.45 51.80 -38.51
CA ALA A 120 4.29 52.00 -37.06
C ALA A 120 3.05 51.27 -36.53
N GLU A 121 1.88 51.43 -37.17
CA GLU A 121 0.66 50.70 -36.83
C GLU A 121 0.83 49.18 -36.93
N ALA A 122 1.57 48.69 -37.94
CA ALA A 122 1.86 47.27 -38.09
C ALA A 122 2.67 46.73 -36.90
N PHE A 123 3.70 47.45 -36.44
CA PHE A 123 4.48 47.06 -35.26
C PHE A 123 3.70 47.19 -33.95
N GLU A 124 2.89 48.24 -33.76
CA GLU A 124 2.02 48.38 -32.58
C GLU A 124 0.98 47.25 -32.49
N ARG A 125 0.36 46.91 -33.63
CA ARG A 125 -0.57 45.77 -33.74
C ARG A 125 0.12 44.44 -33.45
N GLN A 126 1.31 44.21 -34.01
CA GLN A 126 2.10 43.01 -33.75
C GLN A 126 2.53 42.90 -32.27
N ALA A 127 2.88 44.02 -31.62
CA ALA A 127 3.19 44.03 -30.20
C ALA A 127 1.97 43.65 -29.35
N GLY A 128 0.80 44.24 -29.62
CA GLY A 128 -0.46 43.89 -28.95
C GLY A 128 -0.89 42.43 -29.17
N GLU A 129 -0.69 41.88 -30.38
CA GLU A 129 -0.94 40.46 -30.68
C GLU A 129 0.01 39.54 -29.90
N LEU A 130 1.29 39.89 -29.78
CA LEU A 130 2.29 39.14 -28.99
C LEU A 130 2.00 39.20 -27.48
N GLU A 131 1.59 40.36 -26.95
CA GLU A 131 1.17 40.50 -25.55
C GLU A 131 -0.11 39.68 -25.27
N ALA A 132 -1.11 39.73 -26.15
CA ALA A 132 -2.33 38.95 -26.03
C ALA A 132 -2.06 37.43 -26.12
N ALA A 133 -1.21 36.99 -27.04
CA ALA A 133 -0.79 35.59 -27.15
C ALA A 133 0.01 35.12 -25.92
N GLY A 134 0.88 35.99 -25.38
CA GLY A 134 1.61 35.74 -24.14
C GLY A 134 0.69 35.59 -22.92
N ALA A 135 -0.31 36.47 -22.79
CA ALA A 135 -1.32 36.41 -21.74
C ALA A 135 -2.19 35.15 -21.85
N ALA A 136 -2.64 34.79 -23.06
CA ALA A 136 -3.39 33.57 -23.31
C ALA A 136 -2.57 32.31 -22.95
N LEU A 137 -1.30 32.25 -23.36
CA LEU A 137 -0.40 31.13 -23.02
C LEU A 137 -0.12 31.03 -21.51
N ALA A 138 -0.07 32.16 -20.79
CA ALA A 138 0.05 32.18 -19.33
C ALA A 138 -1.23 31.65 -18.64
N ALA A 139 -2.41 32.05 -19.14
CA ALA A 139 -3.70 31.58 -18.62
C ALA A 139 -3.89 30.07 -18.84
N GLU A 140 -3.58 29.56 -20.04
CA GLU A 140 -3.64 28.12 -20.35
C GLU A 140 -2.66 27.29 -19.49
N LYS A 141 -1.45 27.80 -19.22
CA LYS A 141 -0.52 27.14 -18.29
C LYS A 141 -1.07 27.06 -16.88
N ALA A 142 -1.60 28.16 -16.34
CA ALA A 142 -2.21 28.18 -15.01
C ALA A 142 -3.45 27.27 -14.92
N ALA A 143 -4.25 27.17 -16.00
CA ALA A 143 -5.36 26.24 -16.10
C ALA A 143 -4.89 24.76 -16.11
N ALA A 144 -3.85 24.45 -16.89
CA ALA A 144 -3.26 23.11 -16.96
C ALA A 144 -2.59 22.69 -15.64
N GLU A 145 -1.90 23.59 -14.94
CA GLU A 145 -1.33 23.35 -13.61
C GLU A 145 -2.44 23.05 -12.58
N LYS A 146 -3.54 23.83 -12.60
CA LYS A 146 -4.71 23.59 -11.75
C LYS A 146 -5.37 22.23 -12.04
N GLN A 147 -5.56 21.88 -13.31
CA GLN A 147 -6.09 20.57 -13.72
C GLN A 147 -5.15 19.42 -13.31
N ALA A 148 -3.83 19.62 -13.37
CA ALA A 148 -2.85 18.62 -12.93
C ALA A 148 -2.90 18.39 -11.41
N GLN A 149 -3.12 19.44 -10.61
CA GLN A 149 -3.35 19.32 -9.16
C GLN A 149 -4.66 18.60 -8.86
N GLU A 150 -5.77 19.01 -9.48
CA GLU A 150 -7.08 18.35 -9.31
C GLU A 150 -7.03 16.85 -9.68
N LEU A 151 -6.29 16.51 -10.75
CA LEU A 151 -6.04 15.13 -11.16
C LEU A 151 -5.17 14.36 -10.15
N ALA A 152 -4.22 15.01 -9.48
CA ALA A 152 -3.41 14.40 -8.42
C ALA A 152 -4.25 14.13 -7.16
N ASP A 153 -5.07 15.12 -6.74
CA ASP A 153 -5.95 15.00 -5.58
C ASP A 153 -6.99 13.88 -5.77
N VAL A 154 -7.60 13.79 -6.95
CA VAL A 154 -8.54 12.69 -7.31
C VAL A 154 -7.84 11.33 -7.33
N ARG A 155 -6.59 11.25 -7.80
CA ARG A 155 -5.80 10.00 -7.75
C ARG A 155 -5.48 9.57 -6.32
N GLN A 156 -5.16 10.50 -5.43
CA GLN A 156 -4.98 10.20 -4.01
C GLN A 156 -6.28 9.70 -3.38
N GLN A 157 -7.40 10.41 -3.58
CA GLN A 157 -8.72 10.01 -3.05
C GLN A 157 -9.14 8.62 -3.55
N LEU A 158 -8.84 8.28 -4.81
CA LEU A 158 -9.07 6.95 -5.37
C LEU A 158 -8.20 5.87 -4.68
N ALA A 159 -6.91 6.13 -4.48
CA ALA A 159 -6.02 5.20 -3.77
C ALA A 159 -6.47 4.98 -2.30
N GLU A 160 -6.92 6.05 -1.62
CA GLU A 160 -7.51 5.97 -0.28
C GLU A 160 -8.88 5.26 -0.25
N ALA A 161 -9.66 5.33 -1.33
CA ALA A 161 -10.91 4.58 -1.47
C ALA A 161 -10.64 3.08 -1.69
N VAL A 162 -9.74 2.72 -2.60
CA VAL A 162 -9.31 1.33 -2.83
C VAL A 162 -8.74 0.72 -1.54
N SER A 163 -7.81 1.41 -0.88
CA SER A 163 -7.23 0.93 0.38
C SER A 163 -8.22 0.87 1.56
N ARG A 164 -9.42 1.44 1.43
CA ARG A 164 -10.54 1.23 2.37
C ARG A 164 -11.41 0.04 1.97
N ALA A 165 -11.59 -0.21 0.67
CA ALA A 165 -12.25 -1.42 0.15
C ALA A 165 -11.45 -2.68 0.52
N ASP A 166 -10.14 -2.72 0.22
CA ASP A 166 -9.27 -3.87 0.56
C ASP A 166 -9.35 -4.25 2.05
N LYS A 167 -9.43 -3.23 2.93
CA LYS A 167 -9.56 -3.39 4.39
C LYS A 167 -10.97 -3.78 4.84
N ALA A 168 -12.00 -3.51 4.04
CA ALA A 168 -13.36 -3.99 4.29
C ALA A 168 -13.48 -5.46 3.87
N ASP A 169 -12.99 -5.81 2.67
CA ASP A 169 -13.03 -7.17 2.13
C ASP A 169 -12.22 -8.15 3.00
N ALA A 170 -11.03 -7.74 3.46
CA ALA A 170 -10.26 -8.53 4.43
C ALA A 170 -11.00 -8.78 5.75
N ARG A 171 -11.81 -7.83 6.23
CA ARG A 171 -12.65 -8.00 7.43
C ARG A 171 -13.86 -8.88 7.16
N ILE A 172 -14.44 -8.82 5.96
CA ILE A 172 -15.53 -9.72 5.55
C ILE A 172 -15.01 -11.16 5.56
N ALA A 173 -13.87 -11.43 4.93
CA ALA A 173 -13.24 -12.76 4.94
C ALA A 173 -12.90 -13.25 6.36
N GLU A 174 -12.42 -12.38 7.25
CA GLU A 174 -12.19 -12.73 8.67
C GLU A 174 -13.49 -13.06 9.42
N ILE A 175 -14.58 -12.32 9.16
CA ILE A 175 -15.90 -12.58 9.74
C ILE A 175 -16.49 -13.89 9.20
N GLU A 176 -16.34 -14.17 7.90
CA GLU A 176 -16.79 -15.42 7.28
C GLU A 176 -16.03 -16.63 7.82
N HIS A 177 -14.71 -16.54 8.00
CA HIS A 177 -13.91 -17.60 8.63
C HIS A 177 -14.40 -17.87 10.06
N ARG A 178 -14.53 -16.82 10.89
CA ARG A 178 -15.03 -16.95 12.27
C ARG A 178 -16.45 -17.51 12.33
N ALA A 179 -17.31 -17.17 11.38
CA ALA A 179 -18.67 -17.70 11.29
C ALA A 179 -18.68 -19.18 10.89
N ALA A 180 -17.72 -19.64 10.07
CA ALA A 180 -17.52 -21.05 9.76
C ALA A 180 -16.95 -21.82 10.95
N ASP A 181 -15.95 -21.27 11.66
CA ASP A 181 -15.37 -21.86 12.87
C ASP A 181 -16.45 -22.08 13.95
N LEU A 182 -17.20 -21.02 14.28
CA LEU A 182 -18.28 -21.06 15.28
C LEU A 182 -19.41 -22.02 14.90
N ARG A 183 -19.71 -22.18 13.60
CA ARG A 183 -20.65 -23.19 13.14
C ARG A 183 -20.09 -24.60 13.36
N GLY A 184 -18.84 -24.83 12.98
CA GLY A 184 -18.16 -26.11 13.22
C GLY A 184 -17.99 -26.43 14.72
N GLU A 185 -17.91 -25.43 15.59
CA GLU A 185 -17.95 -25.60 17.06
C GLU A 185 -19.35 -25.96 17.56
N LEU A 186 -20.39 -25.28 17.06
CA LEU A 186 -21.78 -25.58 17.39
C LEU A 186 -22.19 -26.99 16.95
N ASP A 187 -21.82 -27.40 15.74
CA ASP A 187 -22.10 -28.74 15.20
C ASP A 187 -21.38 -29.83 16.02
N ARG A 188 -20.14 -29.57 16.47
CA ARG A 188 -19.42 -30.45 17.42
C ARG A 188 -20.13 -30.52 18.77
N ALA A 189 -20.50 -29.38 19.35
CA ALA A 189 -21.21 -29.32 20.64
C ALA A 189 -22.58 -30.01 20.60
N HIS A 190 -23.28 -29.96 19.46
CA HIS A 190 -24.50 -30.73 19.22
C HIS A 190 -24.22 -32.24 19.14
N ALA A 191 -23.22 -32.66 18.37
CA ALA A 191 -22.84 -34.07 18.27
C ALA A 191 -22.40 -34.67 19.62
N ASP A 192 -21.62 -33.92 20.41
CA ASP A 192 -21.23 -34.32 21.77
C ASP A 192 -22.44 -34.36 22.71
N ALA A 193 -23.39 -33.43 22.60
CA ALA A 193 -24.61 -33.45 23.40
C ALA A 193 -25.52 -34.65 23.06
N ASP A 194 -25.68 -35.01 21.78
CA ASP A 194 -26.46 -36.18 21.35
C ASP A 194 -25.77 -37.50 21.68
N ARG A 195 -24.44 -37.54 21.61
CA ARG A 195 -23.63 -38.64 22.13
C ARG A 195 -23.84 -38.82 23.63
N LEU A 196 -23.70 -37.75 24.42
CA LEU A 196 -23.91 -37.80 25.88
C LEU A 196 -25.35 -38.15 26.27
N ARG A 197 -26.35 -37.73 25.48
CA ARG A 197 -27.75 -38.19 25.64
C ARG A 197 -27.86 -39.70 25.45
N THR A 198 -27.24 -40.24 24.41
CA THR A 198 -27.23 -41.69 24.10
C THR A 198 -26.49 -42.50 25.16
N GLU A 199 -25.28 -42.07 25.55
CA GLU A 199 -24.52 -42.70 26.64
C GLU A 199 -25.29 -42.65 27.98
N ASN A 200 -26.04 -41.58 28.25
CA ASN A 200 -26.88 -41.47 29.45
C ASN A 200 -28.15 -42.33 29.40
N THR A 201 -28.81 -42.49 28.25
CA THR A 201 -29.96 -43.41 28.12
C THR A 201 -29.53 -44.86 28.24
N GLU A 202 -28.40 -45.25 27.63
CA GLU A 202 -27.80 -46.57 27.82
C GLU A 202 -27.42 -46.82 29.28
N ALA A 203 -26.77 -45.86 29.95
CA ALA A 203 -26.40 -45.99 31.36
C ALA A 203 -27.63 -46.16 32.27
N ARG A 204 -28.73 -45.43 32.00
CA ARG A 204 -30.01 -45.61 32.71
C ARG A 204 -30.63 -46.98 32.45
N GLN A 205 -30.58 -47.49 31.23
CA GLN A 205 -31.08 -48.83 30.89
C GLN A 205 -30.28 -49.94 31.62
N LYS A 206 -28.95 -49.83 31.62
CA LYS A 206 -28.04 -50.75 32.34
C LYS A 206 -28.32 -50.72 33.85
N ALA A 207 -28.38 -49.53 34.46
CA ALA A 207 -28.70 -49.37 35.87
C ALA A 207 -30.11 -49.88 36.24
N ALA A 208 -31.11 -49.69 35.36
CA ALA A 208 -32.46 -50.23 35.58
C ALA A 208 -32.47 -51.77 35.55
N ALA A 209 -31.77 -52.39 34.61
CA ALA A 209 -31.63 -53.85 34.53
C ALA A 209 -30.82 -54.43 35.71
N GLU A 210 -29.79 -53.73 36.18
CA GLU A 210 -29.04 -54.08 37.40
C GLU A 210 -29.92 -54.02 38.66
N ILE A 211 -30.77 -52.98 38.77
CA ILE A 211 -31.75 -52.85 39.86
C ILE A 211 -32.80 -53.98 39.79
N GLU A 212 -33.34 -54.29 38.61
CA GLU A 212 -34.29 -55.40 38.42
C GLU A 212 -33.66 -56.76 38.78
N ALA A 213 -32.43 -57.01 38.33
CA ALA A 213 -31.67 -58.21 38.69
C ALA A 213 -31.37 -58.30 40.19
N ALA A 214 -31.03 -57.18 40.84
CA ALA A 214 -30.82 -57.12 42.29
C ALA A 214 -32.10 -57.37 43.09
N HIS A 215 -33.25 -56.86 42.61
CA HIS A 215 -34.57 -57.20 43.18
C HIS A 215 -34.88 -58.69 43.01
N ALA A 216 -34.72 -59.25 41.81
CA ALA A 216 -34.96 -60.68 41.56
C ALA A 216 -34.06 -61.59 42.42
N ALA A 217 -32.78 -61.24 42.58
CA ALA A 217 -31.84 -61.92 43.46
C ALA A 217 -32.24 -61.79 44.95
N THR A 218 -32.77 -60.63 45.36
CA THR A 218 -33.26 -60.40 46.73
C THR A 218 -34.50 -61.25 47.02
N GLU A 219 -35.47 -61.33 46.11
CA GLU A 219 -36.64 -62.19 46.28
C GLU A 219 -36.28 -63.69 46.24
N ALA A 220 -35.33 -64.10 45.40
CA ALA A 220 -34.80 -65.46 45.41
C ALA A 220 -34.12 -65.80 46.76
N ALA A 221 -33.30 -64.88 47.30
CA ALA A 221 -32.68 -65.04 48.61
C ALA A 221 -33.70 -65.08 49.75
N ARG A 222 -34.77 -64.28 49.68
CA ARG A 222 -35.92 -64.35 50.62
C ARG A 222 -36.63 -65.70 50.53
N ALA A 223 -36.87 -66.21 49.32
CA ALA A 223 -37.51 -67.51 49.13
C ALA A 223 -36.65 -68.67 49.67
N GLU A 224 -35.32 -68.62 49.50
CA GLU A 224 -34.42 -69.60 50.14
C GLU A 224 -34.36 -69.43 51.66
N LEU A 225 -34.36 -68.20 52.20
CA LEU A 225 -34.45 -67.96 53.64
C LEU A 225 -35.72 -68.57 54.24
N VAL A 226 -36.89 -68.39 53.60
CA VAL A 226 -38.16 -69.01 54.03
C VAL A 226 -38.08 -70.55 53.96
N LYS A 227 -37.46 -71.13 52.92
CA LYS A 227 -37.22 -72.59 52.85
C LYS A 227 -36.27 -73.09 53.94
N VAL A 228 -35.25 -72.31 54.31
CA VAL A 228 -34.31 -72.64 55.38
C VAL A 228 -34.97 -72.51 56.75
N GLN A 229 -35.78 -71.47 56.98
CA GLN A 229 -36.58 -71.29 58.19
C GLN A 229 -37.56 -72.46 58.37
N ALA A 230 -38.36 -72.79 57.35
CA ALA A 230 -39.29 -73.92 57.41
C ALA A 230 -38.57 -75.27 57.65
N LYS A 231 -37.37 -75.47 57.09
CA LYS A 231 -36.53 -76.65 57.40
C LYS A 231 -36.00 -76.64 58.83
N ALA A 232 -35.61 -75.49 59.37
CA ALA A 232 -35.13 -75.35 60.74
C ALA A 232 -36.26 -75.58 61.75
N GLU A 233 -37.44 -75.01 61.51
CA GLU A 233 -38.66 -75.24 62.31
C GLU A 233 -39.08 -76.70 62.28
N ALA A 234 -39.09 -77.34 61.10
CA ALA A 234 -39.39 -78.78 60.98
C ALA A 234 -38.34 -79.66 61.69
N ALA A 235 -37.06 -79.28 61.66
CA ALA A 235 -36.01 -79.96 62.40
C ALA A 235 -36.15 -79.75 63.92
N GLU A 236 -36.50 -78.56 64.39
CA GLU A 236 -36.74 -78.28 65.81
C GLU A 236 -37.98 -79.03 66.33
N GLN A 237 -39.07 -79.07 65.54
CA GLN A 237 -40.25 -79.90 65.81
C GLN A 237 -39.87 -81.37 65.89
N GLY A 238 -39.14 -81.90 64.91
CA GLY A 238 -38.62 -83.27 64.92
C GLY A 238 -37.75 -83.57 66.14
N HIS A 239 -36.86 -82.65 66.54
CA HIS A 239 -36.07 -82.79 67.77
C HIS A 239 -36.91 -82.63 69.04
N ALA A 240 -37.99 -81.85 69.04
CA ALA A 240 -38.92 -81.75 70.18
C ALA A 240 -39.75 -83.05 70.33
N GLU A 241 -40.23 -83.63 69.23
CA GLU A 241 -40.89 -84.93 69.23
C GLU A 241 -39.93 -86.05 69.63
N GLN A 242 -38.71 -86.07 69.10
CA GLN A 242 -37.67 -87.05 69.47
C GLN A 242 -37.31 -86.94 70.97
N ARG A 243 -37.20 -85.72 71.52
CA ARG A 243 -37.01 -85.49 72.97
C ARG A 243 -38.22 -85.98 73.78
N LYS A 244 -39.45 -85.77 73.30
CA LYS A 244 -40.69 -86.25 73.94
C LYS A 244 -40.79 -87.77 73.91
N GLN A 245 -40.44 -88.41 72.79
CA GLN A 245 -40.36 -89.87 72.65
C GLN A 245 -39.29 -90.45 73.59
N ALA A 246 -38.07 -89.92 73.55
CA ALA A 246 -36.98 -90.33 74.44
C ALA A 246 -37.33 -90.13 75.93
N ALA A 247 -38.01 -89.05 76.30
CA ALA A 247 -38.50 -88.84 77.66
C ALA A 247 -39.60 -89.86 78.05
N THR A 248 -40.48 -90.22 77.12
CA THR A 248 -41.52 -91.25 77.33
C THR A 248 -40.90 -92.64 77.47
N GLU A 249 -39.87 -92.96 76.71
CA GLU A 249 -39.13 -94.22 76.79
C GLU A 249 -38.27 -94.29 78.06
N ALA A 250 -37.61 -93.19 78.43
CA ALA A 250 -36.91 -93.07 79.72
C ALA A 250 -37.88 -93.20 80.90
N HIS A 251 -39.11 -92.67 80.80
CA HIS A 251 -40.13 -92.85 81.82
C HIS A 251 -40.56 -94.33 81.92
N ARG A 252 -40.87 -95.00 80.79
CA ARG A 252 -41.15 -96.45 80.76
C ARG A 252 -39.98 -97.30 81.28
N ALA A 253 -38.74 -96.88 81.02
CA ALA A 253 -37.55 -97.54 81.56
C ALA A 253 -37.43 -97.32 83.08
N ALA A 254 -37.77 -96.14 83.58
CA ALA A 254 -37.85 -95.85 85.00
C ALA A 254 -39.00 -96.63 85.69
N GLU A 255 -40.19 -96.70 85.11
CA GLU A 255 -41.30 -97.54 85.60
C GLU A 255 -40.89 -99.02 85.69
N ARG A 256 -40.23 -99.54 84.65
CA ARG A 256 -39.65 -100.91 84.67
C ARG A 256 -38.61 -101.06 85.77
N LEU A 257 -37.70 -100.09 85.94
CA LEU A 257 -36.71 -100.11 87.01
C LEU A 257 -37.38 -100.14 88.38
N THR A 258 -38.32 -99.23 88.67
CA THR A 258 -39.10 -99.19 89.91
C THR A 258 -39.85 -100.51 90.14
N LYS A 259 -40.43 -101.12 89.10
CA LYS A 259 -41.07 -102.43 89.18
C LYS A 259 -40.08 -103.54 89.53
N THR A 260 -38.92 -103.59 88.87
CA THR A 260 -37.86 -104.57 89.20
C THR A 260 -37.19 -104.31 90.56
N GLN A 261 -37.20 -103.08 91.05
CA GLN A 261 -36.80 -102.74 92.42
C GLN A 261 -37.83 -103.25 93.42
N GLY A 262 -39.13 -102.99 93.21
CA GLY A 262 -40.20 -103.57 94.02
C GLY A 262 -40.18 -105.11 94.05
N GLU A 263 -40.06 -105.75 92.88
CA GLU A 263 -39.92 -107.22 92.76
C GLU A 263 -38.67 -107.75 93.49
N ARG A 264 -37.58 -106.97 93.52
CA ARG A 264 -36.35 -107.31 94.27
C ARG A 264 -36.53 -107.10 95.77
N ASP A 265 -37.19 -106.03 96.18
CA ASP A 265 -37.44 -105.69 97.58
C ASP A 265 -38.40 -106.72 98.19
N ASP A 266 -39.50 -107.06 97.48
CA ASP A 266 -40.37 -108.19 97.80
C ASP A 266 -39.59 -109.51 97.86
N ALA A 267 -38.72 -109.81 96.88
CA ALA A 267 -37.89 -111.01 96.93
C ALA A 267 -36.93 -111.01 98.15
N THR A 268 -36.41 -109.86 98.58
CA THR A 268 -35.62 -109.76 99.82
C THR A 268 -36.47 -109.88 101.08
N LYS A 269 -37.73 -109.42 101.05
CA LYS A 269 -38.70 -109.60 102.14
C LYS A 269 -39.10 -111.06 102.28
N THR A 270 -39.44 -111.75 101.19
CA THR A 270 -39.69 -113.20 101.20
C THR A 270 -38.43 -114.00 101.58
N ALA A 271 -37.22 -113.54 101.22
CA ALA A 271 -35.98 -114.14 101.70
C ALA A 271 -35.71 -113.88 103.20
N ALA A 272 -36.21 -112.77 103.77
CA ALA A 272 -36.17 -112.51 105.21
C ALA A 272 -37.20 -113.36 105.96
N GLU A 273 -38.44 -113.44 105.47
CA GLU A 273 -39.50 -114.32 106.00
C GLU A 273 -39.07 -115.79 105.94
N ALA A 274 -38.45 -116.24 104.85
CA ALA A 274 -37.90 -117.58 104.74
C ALA A 274 -36.73 -117.83 105.72
N ARG A 275 -35.90 -116.82 106.03
CA ARG A 275 -34.89 -116.92 107.09
C ARG A 275 -35.52 -116.98 108.48
N GLU A 276 -36.59 -116.24 108.72
CA GLU A 276 -37.30 -116.22 110.00
C GLU A 276 -38.03 -117.55 110.26
N HIS A 277 -38.68 -118.12 109.23
CA HIS A 277 -39.21 -119.48 109.27
C HIS A 277 -38.11 -120.53 109.46
N ALA A 278 -36.96 -120.40 108.81
CA ALA A 278 -35.82 -121.30 109.01
C ALA A 278 -35.24 -121.19 110.43
N ALA A 279 -35.18 -119.99 111.01
CA ALA A 279 -34.78 -119.77 112.40
C ALA A 279 -35.80 -120.38 113.39
N GLY A 280 -37.11 -120.24 113.11
CA GLY A 280 -38.17 -120.87 113.89
C GLY A 280 -38.08 -122.41 113.87
N LEU A 281 -37.88 -123.00 112.70
CA LEU A 281 -37.67 -124.45 112.55
C LEU A 281 -36.37 -124.93 113.22
N ALA A 282 -35.29 -124.16 113.13
CA ALA A 282 -34.05 -124.45 113.86
C ALA A 282 -34.24 -124.40 115.38
N GLY A 283 -35.05 -123.45 115.89
CA GLY A 283 -35.45 -123.38 117.30
C GLY A 283 -36.27 -124.60 117.74
N GLN A 284 -37.23 -125.03 116.92
CA GLN A 284 -38.04 -126.24 117.19
C GLN A 284 -37.20 -127.52 117.17
N LEU A 285 -36.27 -127.66 116.23
CA LEU A 285 -35.32 -128.78 116.17
C LEU A 285 -34.41 -128.81 117.41
N LYS A 286 -33.90 -127.66 117.86
CA LYS A 286 -33.09 -127.56 119.08
C LYS A 286 -33.88 -127.96 120.33
N ALA A 287 -35.13 -127.48 120.46
CA ALA A 287 -36.02 -127.86 121.56
C ALA A 287 -36.32 -129.37 121.60
N MET A 288 -36.53 -130.01 120.44
CA MET A 288 -36.69 -131.47 120.37
C MET A 288 -35.38 -132.23 120.68
N GLN A 289 -34.20 -131.69 120.35
CA GLN A 289 -32.94 -132.30 120.75
C GLN A 289 -32.73 -132.24 122.27
N GLU A 290 -33.03 -131.10 122.92
CA GLU A 290 -32.97 -130.95 124.37
C GLU A 290 -33.98 -131.89 125.08
N GLN A 291 -35.18 -132.07 124.53
CA GLN A 291 -36.19 -132.99 125.08
C GLN A 291 -35.77 -134.47 124.96
N ASN A 292 -35.10 -134.87 123.87
CA ASN A 292 -34.56 -136.22 123.72
C ASN A 292 -33.31 -136.46 124.61
N ALA A 293 -32.48 -135.44 124.81
CA ALA A 293 -31.33 -135.53 125.73
C ALA A 293 -31.76 -135.80 127.18
N ALA A 294 -32.89 -135.23 127.62
CA ALA A 294 -33.47 -135.49 128.94
C ALA A 294 -33.95 -136.95 129.11
N LEU A 295 -34.54 -137.55 128.07
CA LEU A 295 -35.08 -138.92 128.12
C LEU A 295 -33.99 -140.01 128.15
N LEU A 296 -32.84 -139.78 127.49
CA LEU A 296 -31.74 -140.75 127.45
C LEU A 296 -30.91 -140.83 128.74
N ALA A 297 -31.05 -139.88 129.67
CA ALA A 297 -30.29 -139.84 130.92
C ALA A 297 -30.75 -140.85 132.00
N ALA A 298 -31.81 -141.63 131.77
CA ALA A 298 -32.54 -142.33 132.83
C ALA A 298 -32.06 -143.75 133.19
N ILE A 299 -31.13 -144.39 132.45
CA ILE A 299 -30.89 -145.86 132.57
C ILE A 299 -29.39 -146.28 132.60
N LYS A 300 -28.96 -146.85 133.76
CA LYS A 300 -27.79 -147.73 134.08
C LYS A 300 -26.38 -147.14 134.44
N PRO A 301 -25.54 -147.86 135.24
CA PRO A 301 -24.55 -147.21 136.15
C PRO A 301 -23.14 -147.90 136.37
N GLN A 302 -22.35 -147.26 137.26
CA GLN A 302 -21.22 -147.73 138.14
C GLN A 302 -19.74 -147.33 137.81
N GLY A 303 -19.11 -146.64 138.79
CA GLY A 303 -17.79 -145.97 138.77
C GLY A 303 -17.93 -144.43 138.92
N GLU A 304 -17.33 -143.65 139.84
CA GLU A 304 -16.34 -143.82 140.95
C GLU A 304 -14.87 -144.08 140.56
N PRO A 305 -13.84 -143.48 141.25
CA PRO A 305 -13.79 -142.39 142.26
C PRO A 305 -13.45 -141.01 141.61
N LYS A 306 -13.27 -139.82 142.24
CA LYS A 306 -13.05 -139.25 143.62
C LYS A 306 -11.58 -139.22 144.14
N PRO A 307 -11.11 -138.23 144.96
CA PRO A 307 -11.80 -137.01 145.49
C PRO A 307 -11.04 -135.64 145.38
N LYS A 308 -11.79 -134.53 145.19
CA LYS A 308 -11.53 -133.11 145.62
C LYS A 308 -10.27 -132.39 145.04
N LYS A 309 -10.24 -131.09 144.72
CA LYS A 309 -11.15 -129.90 144.80
C LYS A 309 -10.97 -129.05 143.52
N THR A 310 -11.85 -128.17 143.05
CA THR A 310 -13.29 -127.89 143.31
C THR A 310 -13.86 -127.36 141.99
N PRO A 311 -15.09 -127.74 141.58
CA PRO A 311 -15.24 -128.40 140.29
C PRO A 311 -16.27 -127.75 139.32
N PRO A 312 -16.33 -128.18 138.04
CA PRO A 312 -16.67 -127.27 136.95
C PRO A 312 -17.98 -127.58 136.19
N ALA A 313 -18.58 -126.53 135.62
CA ALA A 313 -19.68 -126.57 134.65
C ALA A 313 -19.15 -126.10 133.28
N LYS A 314 -19.49 -126.67 132.11
CA LYS A 314 -20.73 -127.34 131.61
C LYS A 314 -21.89 -126.38 131.31
N ALA A 315 -21.95 -125.92 130.06
CA ALA A 315 -23.13 -125.53 129.30
C ALA A 315 -22.80 -125.72 127.81
#